data_AF-A0A6L8HC70-F1
#
_entry.id   AF-A0A6L8HC70-F1
#
_cell.length_a   1.000
_cell.length_b   1.000
_cell.length_c   1.000
_cell.angle_alpha   90.00
_cell.angle_beta   90.00
_cell.angle_gamma   90.00
#
_symmetry.space_group_name_H-M   'P 1'
#
loop_
_entity.id
_entity.type
_entity.pdbx_description
1 polymer ?
#
loop_
_entity_poly.entity_id
_entity_poly.type
_entity_poly.pdbx_seq_one_letter_code
_entity_poly.pdbx_strand_id
1 'polypeptide(L)' 'DVLRSCRAGGGRLLEEVEAFDLYVGDDLPAGARSLALRLRFRARGRTLTDREVDKAFRRVLRKVKEDTGVEPRS' A
#
# COMPACT_ATOMS: atom_id res chain seq x y z
N ASP A 1 11.27 -1.41 4.46
CA ASP A 1 10.15 -1.66 5.39
C ASP A 1 8.76 -1.48 4.80
N VAL A 2 8.50 -0.45 4.01
CA VAL A 2 7.17 -0.19 3.41
C VAL A 2 6.53 -1.43 2.75
N LEU A 3 7.22 -2.11 1.82
CA LEU A 3 6.68 -3.32 1.16
C LEU A 3 6.34 -4.45 2.16
N ARG A 4 7.14 -4.60 3.22
CA ARG A 4 6.88 -5.59 4.28
C ARG A 4 5.60 -5.23 5.04
N SER A 5 5.44 -3.97 5.41
CA SER A 5 4.24 -3.46 6.09
C SER A 5 3.00 -3.58 5.22
N CYS A 6 3.10 -3.37 3.90
CA CYS A 6 2.00 -3.65 2.97
C CYS A 6 1.59 -5.13 3.02
N ARG A 7 2.54 -6.06 2.91
CA ARG A 7 2.26 -7.51 2.99
C ARG A 7 1.58 -7.87 4.32
N ALA A 8 2.09 -7.35 5.44
CA ALA A 8 1.51 -7.59 6.75
C ALA A 8 0.09 -7.03 6.89
N GLY A 9 -0.15 -5.79 6.45
CA GLY A 9 -1.46 -5.13 6.56
C GLY A 9 -2.51 -5.70 5.59
N GLY A 10 -2.10 -6.14 4.40
CA GLY A 10 -2.98 -6.72 3.39
C GLY A 10 -3.39 -8.15 3.71
N GLY A 11 -2.54 -8.87 4.45
CA GLY A 11 -2.83 -10.22 4.94
C GLY A 11 -3.18 -11.19 3.82
N ARG A 12 -4.13 -12.09 4.08
CA ARG A 12 -4.50 -13.17 3.16
C ARG A 12 -5.15 -12.72 1.84
N LEU A 13 -5.64 -11.48 1.78
CA LEU A 13 -6.29 -10.95 0.57
C LEU A 13 -5.29 -10.27 -0.36
N LEU A 14 -4.13 -9.86 0.12
CA LEU A 14 -3.11 -9.23 -0.72
C LEU A 14 -2.29 -10.33 -1.40
N GLU A 15 -2.53 -10.51 -2.70
CA GLU A 15 -1.84 -11.49 -3.53
C GLU A 15 -0.44 -10.98 -3.91
N GLU A 16 -0.34 -9.70 -4.26
CA GLU A 16 0.90 -9.10 -4.74
C GLU A 16 1.06 -7.64 -4.30
N VAL A 17 2.31 -7.24 -4.05
CA VAL A 17 2.70 -5.84 -3.87
C VAL A 17 4.01 -5.57 -4.61
N GLU A 18 4.00 -4.52 -5.42
CA GLU A 18 5.13 -4.11 -6.25
C GLU A 18 5.30 -2.60 -6.21
N ALA A 19 6.55 -2.14 -6.18
CA ALA A 19 6.86 -0.75 -6.46
C ALA A 19 6.93 -0.56 -7.97
N PHE A 20 6.25 0.46 -8.50
CA PHE A 20 6.23 0.71 -9.93
C PHE A 20 6.77 2.07 -10.33
N ASP A 21 6.86 3.02 -9.39
CA ASP A 21 7.45 4.32 -9.64
C ASP A 21 8.09 4.91 -8.37
N LEU A 22 9.17 5.66 -8.55
CA LEU A 22 9.84 6.45 -7.52
C LEU A 22 9.96 7.87 -8.03
N TYR A 23 9.10 8.74 -7.53
CA TYR A 23 9.11 10.14 -7.88
C TYR A 23 9.99 10.94 -6.91
N VAL A 24 10.88 11.75 -7.48
CA VAL A 24 11.68 12.75 -6.80
C VAL A 24 11.55 14.02 -7.63
N GLY A 25 11.07 15.11 -7.03
CA GLY A 25 10.85 16.36 -7.75
C GLY A 25 10.47 17.51 -6.84
N ASP A 26 10.33 18.68 -7.44
CA ASP A 26 10.21 19.95 -6.73
C ASP A 26 8.87 20.10 -5.96
N ASP A 27 7.87 19.29 -6.29
CA ASP A 27 6.59 19.18 -5.56
C ASP A 27 6.68 18.36 -4.26
N LEU A 28 7.90 17.96 -3.87
CA LEU A 28 8.21 17.29 -2.62
C LEU A 28 9.05 18.20 -1.72
N PRO A 29 8.86 18.12 -0.38
CA PRO A 29 9.80 18.74 0.55
C PRO A 29 11.23 18.30 0.25
N ALA A 30 12.20 19.20 0.47
CA ALA A 30 13.60 18.91 0.20
C ALA A 30 14.05 17.60 0.88
N GLY A 31 14.62 16.69 0.08
CA GLY A 31 15.07 15.38 0.54
C GLY A 31 13.99 14.30 0.63
N ALA A 32 12.72 14.63 0.39
CA ALA A 32 11.64 13.65 0.33
C ALA A 32 11.58 12.93 -1.03
N ARG A 33 11.01 11.72 -1.01
CA ARG A 33 10.77 10.88 -2.19
C ARG A 33 9.39 10.29 -2.07
N SER A 34 8.69 10.13 -3.18
CA SER A 34 7.38 9.48 -3.24
C SER A 34 7.52 8.13 -3.93
N LEU A 35 7.03 7.07 -3.29
CA LEU A 35 7.07 5.71 -3.83
C LEU A 35 5.65 5.29 -4.21
N ALA A 36 5.43 4.99 -5.49
CA ALA A 36 4.16 4.48 -5.97
C ALA A 36 4.16 2.94 -5.92
N LEU A 37 3.09 2.39 -5.33
CA LEU A 37 2.92 0.96 -5.13
C LEU A 37 1.67 0.45 -5.83
N ARG A 38 1.77 -0.73 -6.43
CA ARG A 38 0.64 -1.50 -6.95
C ARG A 38 0.33 -2.62 -5.97
N LEU A 39 -0.94 -2.72 -5.58
CA LEU A 39 -1.46 -3.77 -4.70
C LEU A 39 -2.51 -4.58 -5.46
N ARG A 40 -2.34 -5.90 -5.52
CA ARG A 40 -3.34 -6.81 -6.10
C ARG A 40 -4.06 -7.56 -4.99
N PHE A 41 -5.36 -7.31 -4.85
CA PHE A 41 -6.21 -8.03 -3.89
C PHE A 41 -6.98 -9.15 -4.59
N ARG A 42 -6.99 -10.35 -3.99
CA ARG A 42 -7.70 -11.50 -4.53
C ARG A 42 -8.21 -12.42 -3.41
N ALA A 43 -9.41 -12.96 -3.60
CA ALA A 43 -9.92 -14.09 -2.83
C ALA A 43 -9.86 -15.37 -3.67
N ARG A 44 -9.59 -16.51 -3.03
CA ARG A 44 -9.67 -17.81 -3.68
C ARG A 44 -11.15 -18.21 -3.82
N GLY A 45 -11.62 -18.34 -5.06
CA GLY A 45 -12.92 -18.93 -5.38
C GLY A 45 -14.13 -17.98 -5.31
N ARG A 46 -13.93 -16.67 -5.13
CA ARG A 46 -15.00 -15.68 -5.25
C ARG A 46 -14.47 -14.30 -5.64
N THR A 47 -15.36 -13.47 -6.15
CA THR A 47 -15.11 -12.04 -6.35
C THR A 47 -15.08 -11.32 -5.00
N LEU A 48 -14.14 -10.40 -4.84
CA LEU A 48 -14.11 -9.46 -3.71
C LEU A 48 -15.10 -8.33 -3.97
N THR A 49 -15.79 -7.91 -2.93
CA THR A 49 -16.58 -6.68 -2.99
C THR A 49 -15.69 -5.46 -2.75
N ASP A 50 -16.10 -4.30 -3.25
CA ASP A 50 -15.38 -3.03 -3.04
C ASP A 50 -15.15 -2.75 -1.56
N ARG A 51 -16.15 -3.04 -0.72
CA ARG A 51 -16.06 -2.87 0.75
C ARG A 51 -14.96 -3.74 1.38
N GLU A 52 -14.73 -4.93 0.84
CA GLU A 52 -13.67 -5.82 1.34
C GLU A 52 -12.30 -5.35 0.91
N VAL A 53 -12.17 -4.91 -0.35
CA VAL A 53 -10.94 -4.32 -0.87
C VAL A 53 -10.59 -3.06 -0.08
N ASP A 54 -11.54 -2.15 0.09
CA ASP A 54 -11.39 -0.93 0.89
C ASP A 54 -10.92 -1.23 2.32
N LYS A 55 -11.55 -2.22 2.96
CA LYS A 55 -11.20 -2.61 4.33
C LYS A 55 -9.77 -3.17 4.40
N ALA A 56 -9.36 -3.98 3.43
CA ALA A 56 -8.00 -4.49 3.34
C ALA A 56 -6.99 -3.37 3.06
N PHE A 57 -7.32 -2.47 2.12
CA PHE A 57 -6.48 -1.33 1.76
C PHE A 57 -6.28 -0.36 2.94
N ARG A 58 -7.34 -0.02 3.69
CA ARG A 58 -7.20 0.82 4.91
C ARG A 58 -6.32 0.16 5.98
N ARG A 59 -6.32 -1.17 6.09
CA ARG A 59 -5.39 -1.88 6.99
C ARG A 59 -3.95 -1.78 6.52
N VAL A 60 -3.72 -1.89 5.21
CA VAL A 60 -2.39 -1.65 4.60
C VAL A 60 -1.90 -0.25 4.95
N LEU A 61 -2.70 0.78 4.69
CA LEU A 61 -2.33 2.17 4.96
C LEU A 61 -2.00 2.39 6.44
N ARG A 62 -2.85 1.90 7.34
CA ARG A 62 -2.61 2.00 8.78
C ARG A 62 -1.30 1.31 9.17
N LYS A 63 -1.04 0.11 8.67
CA LYS A 63 0.16 -0.67 9.02
C LYS A 63 1.44 -0.01 8.51
N VAL A 64 1.42 0.53 7.29
CA VAL A 64 2.54 1.31 6.74
C VAL A 64 2.81 2.53 7.61
N LYS A 65 1.78 3.29 7.96
CA LYS A 65 1.91 4.46 8.84
C LYS A 65 2.47 4.10 10.22
N GLU A 66 1.95 3.06 10.85
CA GLU A 66 2.42 2.59 12.17
C GLU A 66 3.89 2.14 12.13
N ASP A 67 4.30 1.40 11.09
CA ASP A 67 5.63 0.79 11.03
C ASP A 67 6.71 1.74 10.50
N THR A 68 6.36 2.69 9.62
CA THR A 68 7.34 3.53 8.91
C THR A 68 7.11 5.04 9.06
N GLY A 69 5.98 5.48 9.63
CA GLY A 69 5.63 6.90 9.73
C GLY A 69 5.35 7.59 8.39
N VAL A 70 5.25 6.83 7.29
CA VAL A 70 5.00 7.38 5.95
C VAL A 70 3.51 7.61 5.77
N GLU A 71 3.15 8.78 5.25
CA GLU A 71 1.77 9.13 4.93
C GLU A 71 1.43 8.77 3.47
N PRO A 72 0.22 8.25 3.20
CA PRO A 72 -0.25 8.06 1.84
C PRO A 72 -0.44 9.40 1.12
N ARG A 73 -0.10 9.43 -0.17
CA ARG A 73 -0.36 10.54 -1.08
C ARG A 73 -1.36 10.07 -2.14
N SER A 74 -2.40 10.86 -2.39
CA SER A 74 -3.46 10.60 -3.38
C SER A 74 -3.33 11.54 -4.57
#